data_AF-A0A6A3GRQ4-F1
#
_entry.id   AF-A0A6A3GRQ4-F1
#
_cell.length_a   1.000
_cell.length_b   1.000
_cell.length_c   1.000
_cell.angle_alpha   90.00
_cell.angle_beta   90.00
_cell.angle_gamma   90.00
#
_symmetry.space_group_name_H-M   'P 1'
#
loop_
_entity.id
_entity.type
_entity.pdbx_description
1 polymer ?
#
loop_
_entity_poly.entity_id
_entity_poly.type
_entity_poly.pdbx_seq_one_letter_code
_entity_poly.pdbx_strand_id
1 'polypeptide(L)'
;MTDSIVDYWTRPARLECLLHCLEQMESKIDDASQKHWLLQCCKDFRLQAETDMSELNLYPREMWTKLEKLKYGNLELLRLCKKNMTQQLSRYVVVSTIYSDELLELSPEFKNPPPTKLIEHLHVLFTTLENRSDLQAILDQPDSAGLWTELEVSLAASPNSQHDGYLGSESPSH
;
A
#
# COMPACT_ATOMS: atom_id res chain seq x y z
N MET A 1 12.10 14.29 -1.87
CA MET A 1 10.68 14.17 -2.28
C MET A 1 9.83 14.67 -1.13
N THR A 2 8.89 15.60 -1.31
CA THR A 2 8.04 16.10 -0.21
C THR A 2 6.74 15.29 -0.16
N ASP A 3 6.16 15.11 1.03
CA ASP A 3 4.90 14.36 1.20
C ASP A 3 3.76 14.90 0.30
N SER A 4 3.72 16.22 0.07
CA SER A 4 2.72 16.85 -0.81
C SER A 4 2.83 16.43 -2.28
N ILE A 5 4.06 16.22 -2.78
CA ILE A 5 4.29 15.75 -4.15
C ILE A 5 3.90 14.27 -4.27
N VAL A 6 4.25 13.47 -3.26
CA VAL A 6 3.86 12.06 -3.21
C VAL A 6 2.34 11.94 -3.21
N ASP A 7 1.66 12.69 -2.35
CA ASP A 7 0.19 12.69 -2.28
C ASP A 7 -0.44 13.09 -3.62
N TYR A 8 0.14 14.07 -4.32
CA TYR A 8 -0.35 14.45 -5.64
C TYR A 8 -0.19 13.32 -6.66
N TRP A 9 1.01 12.73 -6.76
CA TRP A 9 1.31 11.66 -7.72
C TRP A 9 0.56 10.36 -7.46
N THR A 10 0.32 10.01 -6.20
CA THR A 10 -0.36 8.76 -5.83
C THR A 10 -1.88 8.86 -5.89
N ARG A 11 -2.46 10.04 -6.18
CA ARG A 11 -3.92 10.23 -6.19
C ARG A 11 -4.65 9.21 -7.08
N PRO A 12 -4.20 8.87 -8.31
CA PRO A 12 -4.83 7.82 -9.13
C PRO A 12 -4.81 6.45 -8.48
N ALA A 13 -3.68 6.05 -7.93
CA ALA A 13 -3.54 4.78 -7.24
C ALA A 13 -4.42 4.72 -5.97
N ARG A 14 -4.53 5.82 -5.23
CA ARG A 14 -5.42 5.92 -4.05
C ARG A 14 -6.90 5.85 -4.44
N LEU A 15 -7.28 6.43 -5.58
CA LEU A 15 -8.62 6.24 -6.14
C LEU A 15 -8.86 4.76 -6.50
N GLU A 16 -7.91 4.11 -7.17
CA GLU A 16 -8.01 2.69 -7.53
C GLU A 16 -8.19 1.80 -6.29
N CYS A 17 -7.43 2.05 -5.21
CA CYS A 17 -7.59 1.37 -3.93
C CYS A 17 -9.00 1.54 -3.36
N LEU A 18 -9.51 2.79 -3.36
CA LEU A 18 -10.85 3.09 -2.85
C LEU A 18 -11.92 2.36 -3.67
N LEU A 19 -11.86 2.45 -5.01
CA LEU A 19 -12.82 1.80 -5.90
C LEU A 19 -12.81 0.28 -5.71
N HIS A 20 -11.63 -0.33 -5.65
CA HIS A 20 -11.48 -1.76 -5.39
C HIS A 20 -12.16 -2.16 -4.08
N CYS A 21 -11.91 -1.42 -3.00
CA CYS A 21 -12.51 -1.71 -1.71
C CYS A 21 -14.04 -1.51 -1.69
N LEU A 22 -14.56 -0.50 -2.36
CA LEU A 22 -16.01 -0.26 -2.44
C LEU A 22 -16.72 -1.38 -3.22
N GLU A 23 -16.14 -1.85 -4.32
CA GLU A 23 -16.66 -2.97 -5.12
C GLU A 23 -16.57 -4.30 -4.36
N GLN A 24 -15.45 -4.53 -3.66
CA GLN A 24 -15.31 -5.69 -2.79
C GLN A 24 -16.34 -5.67 -1.66
N MET A 25 -16.58 -4.51 -1.05
CA MET A 25 -17.59 -4.34 0.00
C MET A 25 -19.00 -4.58 -0.54
N GLU A 26 -19.31 -4.10 -1.74
CA GLU A 26 -20.58 -4.31 -2.42
C GLU A 26 -20.88 -5.80 -2.61
N SER A 27 -19.91 -6.57 -3.11
CA SER A 27 -20.06 -8.01 -3.33
C SER A 27 -20.35 -8.82 -2.06
N LYS A 28 -20.00 -8.29 -0.87
CA LYS A 28 -20.13 -8.97 0.43
C LYS A 28 -21.38 -8.57 1.22
N ILE A 29 -21.99 -7.43 0.89
CA ILE A 29 -23.21 -6.96 1.55
C ILE A 29 -24.41 -7.69 0.93
N ASP A 30 -25.49 -7.88 1.68
CA ASP A 30 -26.75 -8.46 1.15
C ASP A 30 -27.82 -7.38 0.87
N ASP A 31 -27.76 -6.26 1.59
CA ASP A 31 -28.73 -5.18 1.46
C ASP A 31 -28.63 -4.46 0.10
N ALA A 32 -29.69 -4.54 -0.70
CA ALA A 32 -29.73 -3.99 -2.06
C ALA A 32 -29.57 -2.45 -2.10
N SER A 33 -30.06 -1.74 -1.09
CA SER A 33 -29.94 -0.27 -1.01
C SER A 33 -28.49 0.15 -0.77
N GLN A 34 -27.78 -0.56 0.12
CA GLN A 34 -26.36 -0.37 0.36
C GLN A 34 -25.51 -0.73 -0.84
N LYS A 35 -25.82 -1.84 -1.54
CA LYS A 35 -25.14 -2.19 -2.80
C LYS A 35 -25.28 -1.10 -3.84
N HIS A 36 -26.51 -0.67 -4.09
CA HIS A 36 -26.79 0.38 -5.07
C HIS A 36 -26.03 1.67 -4.74
N TRP A 37 -26.03 2.05 -3.45
CA TRP A 37 -25.28 3.21 -2.98
C TRP A 37 -23.76 3.07 -3.20
N LEU A 38 -23.16 1.92 -2.89
CA LEU A 38 -21.72 1.68 -3.11
C LEU A 38 -21.36 1.77 -4.60
N LEU A 39 -22.15 1.13 -5.47
CA LEU A 39 -21.95 1.22 -6.93
C LEU A 39 -22.10 2.65 -7.44
N GLN A 40 -23.03 3.42 -6.86
CA GLN A 40 -23.19 4.83 -7.21
C GLN A 40 -21.97 5.65 -6.81
N CYS A 41 -21.43 5.44 -5.61
CA CYS A 41 -20.17 6.07 -5.20
C CYS A 41 -19.02 5.74 -6.17
N CYS A 42 -18.89 4.49 -6.60
CA CYS A 42 -17.87 4.09 -7.58
C CYS A 42 -18.04 4.83 -8.92
N LYS A 43 -19.28 4.96 -9.41
CA LYS A 43 -19.59 5.70 -10.65
C LYS A 43 -19.26 7.18 -10.52
N ASP A 44 -19.68 7.82 -9.42
CA ASP A 44 -19.46 9.24 -9.20
C ASP A 44 -17.97 9.58 -9.14
N PHE A 45 -17.16 8.74 -8.47
CA PHE A 45 -15.71 8.91 -8.45
C PHE A 45 -15.05 8.73 -9.81
N ARG A 46 -15.45 7.71 -10.58
CA ARG A 46 -14.94 7.51 -11.94
C ARG A 46 -15.25 8.70 -12.83
N LEU A 47 -16.49 9.19 -12.79
CA LEU A 47 -16.92 10.36 -13.55
C LEU A 47 -16.16 11.63 -13.15
N GLN A 48 -15.96 11.85 -11.85
CA GLN A 48 -15.19 13.01 -11.37
C GLN A 48 -13.72 12.91 -11.80
N ALA A 49 -13.11 11.74 -11.71
CA ALA A 49 -11.72 11.51 -12.14
C ALA A 49 -11.52 11.68 -13.65
N GLU A 50 -12.51 11.28 -14.46
CA GLU A 50 -12.52 11.53 -15.91
C GLU A 50 -12.67 13.02 -16.24
N THR A 51 -13.38 13.78 -15.40
CA THR A 51 -13.60 15.22 -15.60
C THR A 51 -12.37 16.03 -15.20
N ASP A 52 -11.89 15.84 -13.96
CA ASP A 52 -10.69 16.49 -13.43
C ASP A 52 -10.12 15.70 -12.25
N MET A 53 -9.01 15.01 -12.52
CA MET A 53 -8.33 14.20 -11.51
C MET A 53 -7.70 15.03 -10.39
N SER A 54 -7.32 16.27 -10.67
CA SER A 54 -6.65 17.14 -9.70
C SER A 54 -7.62 17.67 -8.63
N GLU A 55 -8.87 17.91 -9.03
CA GLU A 55 -9.97 18.38 -8.17
C GLU A 55 -10.81 17.24 -7.56
N LEU A 56 -10.46 15.99 -7.84
CA LEU A 56 -11.14 14.81 -7.28
C LEU A 56 -11.15 14.84 -5.75
N ASN A 57 -12.33 14.97 -5.15
CA ASN A 57 -12.47 14.91 -3.70
C ASN A 57 -12.64 13.45 -3.24
N LEU A 58 -11.54 12.79 -2.86
CA LEU A 58 -11.56 11.43 -2.28
C LEU A 58 -12.21 11.37 -0.88
N TYR A 59 -12.48 12.52 -0.25
CA TYR A 59 -12.90 12.61 1.15
C TYR A 59 -14.26 13.29 1.36
N PRO A 60 -15.33 12.93 0.62
CA PRO A 60 -16.65 13.47 0.86
C PRO A 60 -17.15 12.98 2.22
N ARG A 61 -17.42 13.93 3.13
CA ARG A 61 -17.71 13.64 4.55
C ARG A 61 -18.85 12.64 4.73
N GLU A 62 -19.96 12.84 4.01
CA GLU A 62 -21.15 12.00 4.14
C GLU A 62 -20.89 10.54 3.79
N MET A 63 -20.11 10.28 2.74
CA MET A 63 -19.72 8.94 2.34
C MET A 63 -18.94 8.26 3.45
N TRP A 64 -17.90 8.92 3.96
CA TRP A 64 -17.04 8.35 5.01
C TRP A 64 -17.79 8.09 6.31
N THR A 65 -18.73 8.98 6.69
CA THR A 65 -19.63 8.73 7.84
C THR A 65 -20.52 7.49 7.62
N LYS A 66 -20.97 7.24 6.38
CA LYS A 66 -21.76 6.04 6.07
C LYS A 66 -20.90 4.77 6.04
N LEU A 67 -19.70 4.83 5.48
CA LEU A 67 -18.73 3.72 5.50
C LEU A 67 -18.35 3.31 6.94
N GLU A 68 -18.19 4.28 7.84
CA GLU A 68 -17.92 4.03 9.24
C GLU A 68 -19.05 3.24 9.93
N LYS A 69 -20.31 3.59 9.67
CA LYS A 69 -21.48 2.85 10.18
C LYS A 69 -21.51 1.39 9.68
N LEU A 70 -20.99 1.17 8.48
CA LEU A 70 -20.84 -0.16 7.87
C LEU A 70 -19.51 -0.84 8.25
N LYS A 71 -18.79 -0.30 9.24
CA LYS A 71 -17.49 -0.81 9.72
C LYS A 71 -16.45 -1.01 8.61
N TYR A 72 -16.56 -0.24 7.54
CA TYR A 72 -15.70 -0.34 6.36
C TYR A 72 -15.67 -1.76 5.74
N GLY A 73 -16.74 -2.55 5.92
CA GLY A 73 -16.80 -3.92 5.40
C GLY A 73 -15.73 -4.86 5.98
N ASN A 74 -15.12 -4.50 7.12
CA ASN A 74 -13.93 -5.15 7.68
C ASN A 74 -12.72 -5.20 6.72
N LEU A 75 -12.62 -4.25 5.79
CA LEU A 75 -11.50 -4.13 4.85
C LEU A 75 -10.45 -3.17 5.42
N GLU A 76 -9.24 -3.66 5.70
CA GLU A 76 -8.16 -2.82 6.23
C GLU A 76 -7.68 -1.79 5.21
N LEU A 77 -7.55 -2.19 3.94
CA LEU A 77 -7.20 -1.27 2.85
C LEU A 77 -8.21 -0.10 2.73
N LEU A 78 -9.50 -0.35 2.98
CA LEU A 78 -10.51 0.73 3.00
C LEU A 78 -10.29 1.71 4.16
N ARG A 79 -9.79 1.24 5.31
CA ARG A 79 -9.40 2.12 6.42
C ARG A 79 -8.17 2.95 6.07
N LEU A 80 -7.21 2.38 5.34
CA LEU A 80 -6.03 3.11 4.82
C LEU A 80 -6.42 4.19 3.79
N CYS A 81 -7.55 4.05 3.13
CA CYS A 81 -8.05 5.07 2.20
C CYS A 81 -8.58 6.34 2.89
N LYS A 82 -8.61 6.43 4.23
CA LYS A 82 -9.10 7.61 4.97
C LYS A 82 -8.18 8.82 4.84
N LYS A 83 -8.75 10.03 4.99
CA LYS A 83 -8.02 11.31 4.89
C LYS A 83 -6.79 11.39 5.81
N ASN A 84 -6.90 10.92 7.05
CA ASN A 84 -5.81 10.96 8.02
C ASN A 84 -4.72 9.91 7.77
N MET A 85 -4.95 8.95 6.86
CA MET A 85 -4.01 7.88 6.47
C MET A 85 -3.40 8.15 5.09
N THR A 86 -3.67 9.33 4.50
CA THR A 86 -3.28 9.68 3.13
C THR A 86 -1.80 9.46 2.88
N GLN A 87 -0.94 10.00 3.73
CA GLN A 87 0.52 9.90 3.57
C GLN A 87 1.00 8.45 3.68
N GLN A 88 0.44 7.68 4.62
CA GLN A 88 0.79 6.27 4.78
C GLN A 88 0.41 5.45 3.53
N LEU A 89 -0.82 5.60 3.04
CA LEU A 89 -1.25 4.91 1.82
C LEU A 89 -0.44 5.38 0.60
N SER A 90 -0.13 6.68 0.50
CA SER A 90 0.75 7.22 -0.54
C SER A 90 2.12 6.53 -0.53
N ARG A 91 2.73 6.34 0.65
CA ARG A 91 4.00 5.62 0.78
C ARG A 91 3.86 4.16 0.38
N TYR A 92 2.81 3.47 0.83
CA TYR A 92 2.57 2.08 0.44
C TYR A 92 2.39 1.92 -1.07
N VAL A 93 1.69 2.84 -1.73
CA VAL A 93 1.59 2.87 -3.19
C VAL A 93 2.97 3.02 -3.83
N VAL A 94 3.79 3.98 -3.37
CA VAL A 94 5.14 4.16 -3.93
C VAL A 94 5.99 2.93 -3.69
N VAL A 95 5.97 2.37 -2.49
CA VAL A 95 6.83 1.24 -2.15
C VAL A 95 6.45 -0.02 -2.91
N SER A 96 5.16 -0.33 -2.95
CA SER A 96 4.64 -1.50 -3.69
C SER A 96 4.90 -1.44 -5.19
N THR A 97 5.05 -0.24 -5.76
CA THR A 97 5.26 -0.05 -7.21
C THR A 97 6.73 0.13 -7.58
N ILE A 98 7.46 0.99 -6.87
CA ILE A 98 8.85 1.32 -7.18
C ILE A 98 9.81 0.21 -6.73
N TYR A 99 9.59 -0.37 -5.54
CA TYR A 99 10.44 -1.43 -4.99
C TYR A 99 9.84 -2.82 -5.20
N SER A 100 9.07 -2.99 -6.28
CA SER A 100 8.33 -4.24 -6.51
C SER A 100 9.25 -5.45 -6.65
N ASP A 101 10.41 -5.29 -7.29
CA ASP A 101 11.39 -6.37 -7.47
C ASP A 101 12.01 -6.78 -6.13
N GLU A 102 12.41 -5.81 -5.30
CA GLU A 102 12.96 -6.07 -3.95
C GLU A 102 11.92 -6.74 -3.04
N LEU A 103 10.66 -6.30 -3.10
CA LEU A 103 9.57 -6.93 -2.36
C LEU A 103 9.34 -8.38 -2.82
N LEU A 104 9.42 -8.66 -4.12
CA LEU A 104 9.30 -10.01 -4.66
C LEU A 104 10.47 -10.92 -4.24
N GLU A 105 11.68 -10.38 -4.08
CA GLU A 105 12.80 -11.12 -3.49
C GLU A 105 12.56 -11.50 -2.02
N LEU A 106 11.87 -10.64 -1.27
CA LEU A 106 11.51 -10.89 0.13
C LEU A 106 10.26 -11.77 0.30
N SER A 107 9.40 -11.84 -0.72
CA SER A 107 8.17 -12.63 -0.73
C SER A 107 8.09 -13.50 -2.01
N PRO A 108 8.95 -14.53 -2.12
CA PRO A 108 9.14 -15.31 -3.34
C PRO A 108 7.90 -16.07 -3.82
N GLU A 109 6.92 -16.30 -2.94
CA GLU A 109 5.63 -16.91 -3.25
C GLU A 109 4.82 -16.12 -4.29
N PHE A 110 5.10 -14.82 -4.47
CA PHE A 110 4.44 -13.97 -5.46
C PHE A 110 5.22 -13.79 -6.77
N LYS A 111 6.37 -14.46 -6.94
CA LYS A 111 7.20 -14.29 -8.16
C LYS A 111 6.57 -14.89 -9.43
N ASN A 112 5.71 -15.90 -9.30
CA ASN A 112 5.19 -16.66 -10.44
C ASN A 112 3.70 -17.02 -10.30
N PRO A 113 2.78 -16.32 -10.99
CA PRO A 113 3.02 -15.14 -11.83
C PRO A 113 3.30 -13.89 -10.99
N PRO A 114 4.13 -12.95 -11.50
CA PRO A 114 4.35 -11.67 -10.82
C PRO A 114 3.08 -10.81 -10.82
N PRO A 115 2.92 -9.90 -9.84
CA PRO A 115 1.81 -8.96 -9.80
C PRO A 115 1.82 -8.05 -11.04
N THR A 116 0.63 -7.72 -11.54
CA THR A 116 0.42 -6.88 -12.72
C THR A 116 -0.45 -5.65 -12.42
N LYS A 117 -1.17 -5.67 -11.30
CA LYS A 117 -2.08 -4.61 -10.87
C LYS A 117 -1.67 -4.04 -9.53
N LEU A 118 -2.00 -2.78 -9.28
CA LEU A 118 -1.67 -2.10 -8.02
C LEU A 118 -2.11 -2.88 -6.78
N ILE A 119 -3.32 -3.44 -6.79
CA ILE A 119 -3.85 -4.21 -5.65
C ILE A 119 -3.01 -5.47 -5.38
N GLU A 120 -2.48 -6.11 -6.42
CA GLU A 120 -1.61 -7.28 -6.29
C GLU A 120 -0.25 -6.86 -5.72
N HIS A 121 0.32 -5.75 -6.21
CA HIS A 121 1.54 -5.16 -5.65
C HIS A 121 1.40 -4.77 -4.17
N LEU A 122 0.28 -4.16 -3.79
CA LEU A 122 -0.01 -3.83 -2.39
C LEU A 122 -0.17 -5.09 -1.53
N HIS A 123 -0.73 -6.16 -2.10
CA HIS A 123 -0.82 -7.43 -1.40
C HIS A 123 0.57 -8.01 -1.10
N VAL A 124 1.49 -7.99 -2.07
CA VAL A 124 2.90 -8.37 -1.83
C VAL A 124 3.48 -7.53 -0.69
N LEU A 125 3.36 -6.19 -0.76
CA LEU A 125 3.85 -5.31 0.28
C LEU A 125 3.29 -5.68 1.66
N PHE A 126 1.98 -5.84 1.81
CA PHE A 126 1.37 -6.16 3.11
C PHE A 126 1.88 -7.50 3.66
N THR A 127 2.01 -8.52 2.82
CA THR A 127 2.60 -9.80 3.22
C THR A 127 4.09 -9.67 3.59
N THR A 128 4.85 -8.82 2.90
CA THR A 128 6.23 -8.52 3.28
C THR A 128 6.29 -7.83 4.65
N LEU A 129 5.43 -6.84 4.91
CA LEU A 129 5.40 -6.08 6.16
C LEU A 129 5.02 -6.96 7.37
N GLU A 130 4.13 -7.94 7.19
CA GLU A 130 3.82 -8.94 8.22
C GLU A 130 5.07 -9.72 8.68
N ASN A 131 6.04 -9.92 7.79
CA ASN A 131 7.27 -10.66 8.06
C ASN A 131 8.48 -9.76 8.35
N ARG A 132 8.39 -8.45 8.08
CA ARG A 132 9.48 -7.46 8.20
C ARG A 132 9.02 -6.25 8.99
N SER A 133 8.98 -6.41 10.32
CA SER A 133 8.57 -5.35 11.25
C SER A 133 9.48 -4.11 11.20
N ASP A 134 10.74 -4.28 10.78
CA ASP A 134 11.67 -3.18 10.53
C ASP A 134 11.22 -2.30 9.35
N LEU A 135 10.78 -2.91 8.24
CA LEU A 135 10.22 -2.18 7.10
C LEU A 135 8.90 -1.50 7.49
N GLN A 136 8.06 -2.19 8.27
CA GLN A 136 6.81 -1.60 8.77
C GLN A 136 7.08 -0.35 9.61
N ALA A 137 8.04 -0.43 10.54
CA ALA A 137 8.41 0.69 11.39
C ALA A 137 8.92 1.91 10.60
N ILE A 138 9.67 1.70 9.52
CA ILE A 138 10.13 2.77 8.63
C ILE A 138 8.94 3.45 7.92
N LEU A 139 8.00 2.67 7.39
CA LEU A 139 6.90 3.23 6.61
C LEU A 139 5.83 3.93 7.47
N ASP A 140 5.69 3.52 8.73
CA ASP A 140 4.75 4.08 9.70
C ASP A 140 5.26 5.35 10.40
N GLN A 141 6.47 5.84 10.06
CA GLN A 141 7.01 7.08 10.61
C GLN A 141 6.10 8.30 10.30
N PRO A 142 6.00 9.31 11.18
CA PRO A 142 5.11 10.44 10.98
C PRO A 142 5.56 11.40 9.86
N ASP A 143 6.85 11.44 9.53
CA ASP A 143 7.40 12.27 8.46
C ASP A 143 8.20 11.42 7.46
N SER A 144 8.57 12.02 6.33
CA SER A 144 9.30 11.36 5.25
C SER A 144 10.80 11.70 5.23
N ALA A 145 11.31 12.38 6.25
CA ALA A 145 12.70 12.81 6.28
C ALA A 145 13.62 11.61 6.49
N GLY A 146 14.44 11.28 5.49
CA GLY A 146 15.33 10.12 5.55
C GLY A 146 14.64 8.77 5.32
N LEU A 147 13.31 8.69 5.40
CA LEU A 147 12.51 7.47 5.22
C LEU A 147 12.93 6.65 4.01
N TRP A 148 13.05 7.29 2.83
CA TRP A 148 13.40 6.60 1.60
C TRP A 148 14.80 5.97 1.65
N THR A 149 15.75 6.67 2.27
CA THR A 149 17.12 6.18 2.44
C THR A 149 17.16 5.04 3.45
N GLU A 150 16.44 5.15 4.57
CA GLU A 150 16.33 4.06 5.55
C GLU A 150 15.69 2.81 4.94
N LEU A 151 14.65 3.01 4.12
CA LEU A 151 13.98 1.93 3.38
C LEU A 151 14.94 1.23 2.42
N GLU A 152 15.64 1.97 1.56
CA GLU A 152 16.61 1.43 0.61
C GLU A 152 17.71 0.62 1.33
N VAL A 153 18.24 1.15 2.44
CA VAL A 153 19.24 0.45 3.26
C VAL A 153 18.67 -0.86 3.83
N SER A 154 17.44 -0.85 4.34
CA SER A 154 16.81 -2.02 4.93
C SER A 154 16.43 -3.10 3.88
N LEU A 155 16.00 -2.67 2.69
CA LEU A 155 15.74 -3.58 1.57
C LEU A 155 17.04 -4.22 1.05
N ALA A 156 18.13 -3.44 0.97
CA ALA A 156 19.44 -3.92 0.53
C ALA A 156 20.09 -4.89 1.53
N ALA A 157 19.77 -4.77 2.83
CA ALA A 157 20.35 -5.58 3.92
C ALA A 157 19.84 -7.03 3.97
N SER A 158 19.53 -7.64 2.82
CA SER A 158 18.92 -8.97 2.68
C SER A 158 19.41 -9.98 3.73
N PRO A 159 18.52 -10.76 4.38
CA PRO A 159 18.93 -11.74 5.40
C PRO A 159 19.91 -12.81 4.88
N ASN A 160 20.05 -12.97 3.57
CA ASN A 160 21.02 -13.88 2.94
C ASN A 160 22.46 -13.33 2.86
N SER A 161 22.71 -12.10 3.29
CA SER A 161 24.05 -11.48 3.24
C SER A 161 24.93 -11.78 4.47
N GLN A 162 24.46 -12.60 5.43
CA GLN A 162 25.25 -13.01 6.61
C GLN A 162 25.87 -14.42 6.51
N HIS A 163 25.91 -15.04 5.33
CA HIS A 163 26.50 -16.38 5.18
C HIS A 163 27.57 -16.47 4.09
N ASP A 164 28.48 -15.50 4.05
CA ASP A 164 29.78 -15.71 3.42
C ASP A 164 30.87 -14.93 4.16
N GLY A 165 31.82 -15.66 4.75
CA GLY A 165 33.12 -15.11 5.13
C GLY A 165 33.49 -15.22 6.61
N TYR A 166 33.66 -16.44 7.13
CA TYR A 166 34.78 -16.73 8.04
C TYR A 166 35.13 -18.23 7.97
N LEU A 167 35.76 -18.64 6.87
CA LEU A 167 36.49 -19.91 6.83
C LEU A 167 37.87 -19.67 7.45
N GLY A 168 38.22 -20.56 8.37
CA GLY A 168 39.26 -20.37 9.37
C GLY A 168 40.65 -20.15 8.79
N SER A 169 41.36 -19.21 9.40
CA SER A 169 42.81 -19.18 9.36
C SER A 169 43.32 -20.16 10.41
N GLU A 170 43.71 -21.36 9.97
CA GLU A 170 44.58 -22.24 10.75
C GLU A 170 45.93 -21.54 10.94
N SER A 171 46.29 -21.28 12.20
CA SER A 171 47.64 -20.81 12.55
C SER A 171 48.64 -21.96 12.39
N PRO A 172 49.76 -21.78 11.67
CA PRO A 172 50.83 -22.77 11.69
C PRO A 172 51.58 -22.69 13.01
N SER A 173 51.73 -23.85 13.65
CA SER A 173 52.59 -24.03 14.82
C SER A 173 54.05 -24.05 14.37
N HIS A 174 54.87 -23.13 14.90
CA HIS A 174 56.31 -23.31 15.03
C HIS A 174 56.81 -22.57 16.28
#